data_AF-A0A517N0H7-F1
#
_entry.id   AF-A0A517N0H7-F1
#
_cell.length_a   1.000
_cell.length_b   1.000
_cell.length_c   1.000
_cell.angle_alpha   90.00
_cell.angle_beta   90.00
_cell.angle_gamma   90.00
#
_symmetry.space_group_name_H-M   'P 1'
#
loop_
_entity.id
_entity.type
_entity.pdbx_description
1 polymer ?
#
loop_
_entity_poly.entity_id
_entity_poly.type
_entity_poly.pdbx_seq_one_letter_code
_entity_poly.pdbx_strand_id
1 'polypeptide(L)'
;MVDLSTIRKQSQKLVGKYRLSTSWLVVIGMSVLLGTAIGLFLSSSLPIRWSLNRRARNWEPTAADLARPEDGLLAPNMNVVGEWFTGIGSTSLTIKPGGGSYEVKCDTGGCLWRCDFQREGIFAKSELRFDLPIIQYNPVAFDRVFAVRFRDKDYLLPPANVKRFMEYTSSIQEDDIDSLRWLAFVRR
;
A
#
# COMPACT_ATOMS: atom_id res chain seq x y z
N MET A 1 37.72 -61.96 30.53
CA MET A 1 37.22 -62.14 29.15
C MET A 1 35.94 -61.34 29.01
N VAL A 2 35.93 -60.29 28.18
CA VAL A 2 34.72 -59.49 27.92
C VAL A 2 33.89 -60.21 26.86
N ASP A 3 32.65 -60.53 27.19
CA ASP A 3 31.72 -61.21 26.30
C ASP A 3 31.25 -60.26 25.19
N LEU A 4 31.89 -60.39 24.02
CA LEU A 4 31.61 -59.64 22.80
C LEU A 4 30.18 -59.84 22.28
N SER A 5 29.48 -60.91 22.70
CA SER A 5 28.09 -61.16 22.29
C SER A 5 27.10 -60.19 22.93
N THR A 6 27.41 -59.73 24.15
CA THR A 6 26.58 -58.79 24.90
C THR A 6 26.69 -57.36 24.34
N ILE A 7 27.88 -56.96 23.90
CA ILE A 7 28.11 -55.66 23.21
C ILE A 7 27.36 -55.61 21.87
N ARG A 8 27.35 -56.72 21.12
CA ARG A 8 26.67 -56.82 19.82
C ARG A 8 25.14 -56.75 19.93
N LYS A 9 24.57 -57.29 21.01
CA LYS A 9 23.12 -57.17 21.30
C LYS A 9 22.71 -55.76 21.70
N GLN A 10 23.56 -55.03 22.44
CA GLN A 10 23.26 -53.65 22.80
C GLN A 10 23.41 -52.68 21.62
N SER A 11 24.38 -52.88 20.72
CA SER A 11 24.53 -52.04 19.53
C SER A 11 23.36 -52.19 18.55
N GLN A 12 22.82 -53.39 18.36
CA GLN A 12 21.62 -53.60 17.53
C GLN A 12 20.34 -52.97 18.14
N LYS A 13 20.23 -52.94 19.47
CA LYS A 13 19.11 -52.27 20.16
C LYS A 13 19.15 -50.74 20.03
N LEU A 14 20.34 -50.15 19.95
CA LEU A 14 20.52 -48.72 19.76
C LEU A 14 20.24 -48.29 18.31
N VAL A 15 20.68 -49.06 17.30
CA VAL A 15 20.42 -48.75 15.88
C VAL A 15 18.93 -48.84 15.53
N GLY A 16 18.17 -49.73 16.18
CA GLY A 16 16.71 -49.81 16.01
C GLY A 16 15.93 -48.64 16.62
N LYS A 17 16.50 -47.93 17.59
CA LYS A 17 15.81 -46.86 18.34
C LYS A 17 15.91 -45.47 17.68
N TYR A 18 16.82 -45.31 16.71
CA TYR A 18 17.04 -44.06 15.98
C TYR A 18 16.89 -44.21 14.46
N ARG A 19 16.05 -45.15 14.00
CA ARG A 19 15.45 -45.02 12.66
C ARG A 19 14.45 -43.85 12.70
N LEU A 20 14.99 -42.63 12.75
CA LEU A 20 14.29 -41.45 12.25
C LEU A 20 13.92 -41.82 10.81
N SER A 21 12.64 -42.16 10.63
CA SER A 21 12.09 -42.44 9.30
C SER A 21 12.54 -41.31 8.38
N THR A 22 13.07 -41.64 7.21
CA THR A 22 13.48 -40.69 6.17
C THR A 22 12.39 -39.63 5.92
N SER A 23 11.12 -39.96 6.17
CA SER A 23 9.98 -39.04 6.18
C SER A 23 10.15 -37.83 7.12
N TRP A 24 10.71 -37.99 8.33
CA TRP A 24 10.87 -36.88 9.29
C TRP A 24 11.92 -35.87 8.86
N LEU A 25 13.02 -36.33 8.26
CA LEU A 25 14.06 -35.44 7.72
C LEU A 25 13.53 -34.63 6.53
N VAL A 26 12.68 -35.24 5.69
CA VAL A 26 12.02 -34.54 4.58
C VAL A 26 11.03 -33.49 5.09
N VAL A 27 10.23 -33.80 6.12
CA VAL A 27 9.28 -32.85 6.72
C VAL A 27 9.99 -31.65 7.36
N ILE A 28 11.08 -31.88 8.10
CA ILE A 28 11.88 -30.79 8.68
C ILE A 28 12.52 -29.96 7.58
N GLY A 29 13.13 -30.59 6.56
CA GLY A 29 13.74 -29.90 5.42
C GLY A 29 12.73 -29.01 4.67
N MET A 30 11.53 -29.52 4.39
CA MET A 30 10.47 -28.73 3.75
C MET A 30 9.99 -27.58 4.65
N SER A 31 9.87 -27.80 5.97
CA SER A 31 9.43 -26.76 6.90
C SER A 31 10.45 -25.61 6.99
N VAL A 32 11.75 -25.92 6.95
CA VAL A 32 12.83 -24.92 6.92
C VAL A 32 12.85 -24.17 5.59
N LEU A 33 12.65 -24.84 4.45
CA LEU A 33 12.55 -24.19 3.14
C LEU A 33 11.32 -23.30 3.03
N LEU A 34 10.17 -23.76 3.54
CA LEU A 34 8.94 -22.97 3.56
C LEU A 34 9.08 -21.77 4.51
N GLY A 35 9.66 -21.97 5.70
CA GLY A 35 9.92 -20.91 6.67
C GLY A 35 10.91 -19.86 6.18
N THR A 36 11.98 -20.26 5.50
CA THR A 36 12.95 -19.33 4.90
C THR A 36 12.36 -18.62 3.69
N ALA A 37 11.58 -19.30 2.85
CA ALA A 37 10.84 -18.66 1.77
C ALA A 37 9.87 -17.61 2.33
N ILE A 38 9.01 -17.96 3.29
CA ILE A 38 8.06 -17.04 3.94
C ILE A 38 8.79 -15.87 4.62
N GLY A 39 9.91 -16.11 5.30
CA GLY A 39 10.72 -15.07 5.92
C GLY A 39 11.33 -14.09 4.90
N LEU A 40 11.85 -14.60 3.79
CA LEU A 40 12.35 -13.79 2.67
C LEU A 40 11.21 -13.01 2.00
N PHE A 41 10.01 -13.59 1.90
CA PHE A 41 8.83 -12.91 1.37
C PHE A 41 8.35 -11.76 2.27
N LEU A 42 8.22 -11.98 3.59
CA LEU A 42 7.75 -10.96 4.53
C LEU A 42 8.77 -9.81 4.71
N SER A 43 10.07 -10.13 4.69
CA SER A 43 11.15 -9.15 4.83
C SER A 43 11.27 -8.18 3.66
N SER A 44 10.80 -8.54 2.46
CA SER A 44 10.91 -7.68 1.26
C SER A 44 10.11 -6.36 1.34
N SER A 45 9.03 -6.33 2.14
CA SER A 45 8.15 -5.17 2.27
C SER A 45 8.74 -4.05 3.16
N LEU A 46 9.53 -4.42 4.17
CA LEU A 46 10.06 -3.47 5.16
C LEU A 46 11.12 -2.51 4.56
N PRO A 47 12.15 -2.97 3.82
CA PRO A 47 13.11 -2.10 3.15
C PRO A 47 12.45 -1.15 2.16
N ILE A 48 11.43 -1.63 1.42
CA ILE A 48 10.71 -0.81 0.45
C ILE A 48 9.91 0.29 1.16
N ARG A 49 9.17 -0.05 2.22
CA ARG A 49 8.45 0.93 3.05
C ARG A 49 9.39 1.98 3.65
N TRP A 50 10.54 1.55 4.16
CA TRP A 50 11.57 2.46 4.69
C TRP A 50 12.14 3.40 3.62
N SER A 51 12.46 2.86 2.45
CA SER A 51 12.94 3.64 1.31
C SER A 51 11.90 4.68 0.86
N LEU A 52 10.63 4.29 0.76
CA LEU A 52 9.54 5.17 0.36
C LEU A 52 9.27 6.27 1.41
N ASN A 53 9.31 5.94 2.71
CA ASN A 53 9.22 6.96 3.77
C ASN A 53 10.44 7.90 3.78
N ARG A 54 11.64 7.40 3.50
CA ARG A 54 12.84 8.26 3.35
C ARG A 54 12.68 9.20 2.16
N ARG A 55 12.21 8.70 1.02
CA ARG A 55 11.91 9.51 -0.16
C ARG A 55 10.85 10.56 0.13
N ALA A 56 9.79 10.20 0.86
CA ALA A 56 8.75 11.15 1.27
C ALA A 56 9.29 12.33 2.10
N ARG A 57 10.25 12.07 3.00
CA ARG A 57 10.88 13.12 3.81
C ARG A 57 11.82 14.04 3.02
N ASN A 58 12.37 13.53 1.93
CA ASN A 58 13.32 14.26 1.07
C ASN A 58 12.66 14.74 -0.23
N TRP A 59 11.33 14.66 -0.33
CA TRP A 59 10.62 15.04 -1.53
C TRP A 59 10.42 16.55 -1.57
N GLU A 60 10.64 17.13 -2.75
CA GLU A 60 10.40 18.55 -3.03
C GLU A 60 9.34 18.67 -4.14
N PRO A 61 8.34 19.53 -3.97
CA PRO A 61 7.26 19.68 -4.95
C PRO A 61 7.77 20.32 -6.23
N THR A 62 7.33 19.78 -7.37
CA THR A 62 7.49 20.41 -8.69
C THR A 62 6.32 21.35 -9.00
N ALA A 63 6.39 22.10 -10.10
CA ALA A 63 5.29 22.95 -10.54
C ALA A 63 3.97 22.17 -10.77
N ALA A 64 4.06 20.91 -11.22
CA ALA A 64 2.88 20.05 -11.38
C ALA A 64 2.25 19.66 -10.04
N ASP A 65 3.07 19.52 -8.99
CA ASP A 65 2.64 19.15 -7.64
C ASP A 65 2.00 20.32 -6.87
N LEU A 66 2.12 21.53 -7.43
CA LEU A 66 1.51 22.75 -6.92
C LEU A 66 0.22 23.12 -7.67
N ALA A 67 -0.17 22.34 -8.69
CA ALA A 67 -1.39 22.58 -9.44
C ALA A 67 -2.63 22.50 -8.54
N ARG A 68 -3.60 23.38 -8.80
CA ARG A 68 -4.86 23.48 -8.04
C ARG A 68 -6.05 23.46 -9.00
N PRO A 69 -7.14 22.73 -8.68
CA PRO A 69 -8.37 22.78 -9.46
C PRO A 69 -8.96 24.19 -9.50
N GLU A 70 -9.77 24.48 -10.52
CA GLU A 70 -10.57 25.70 -10.57
C GLU A 70 -11.55 25.77 -9.39
N ASP A 71 -11.76 26.97 -8.85
CA ASP A 71 -12.58 27.16 -7.64
C ASP A 71 -14.03 26.66 -7.80
N GLY A 72 -14.57 26.68 -9.01
CA GLY A 72 -15.92 26.19 -9.31
C GLY A 72 -16.09 24.67 -9.16
N LEU A 73 -15.01 23.89 -9.14
CA LEU A 73 -15.04 22.44 -8.94
C LEU A 73 -14.79 22.04 -7.48
N LEU A 74 -14.28 22.94 -6.65
CA LEU A 74 -13.92 22.63 -5.27
C LEU A 74 -15.15 22.36 -4.42
N ALA A 75 -15.08 21.33 -3.59
CA ALA A 75 -16.16 20.90 -2.71
C ALA A 75 -15.79 21.12 -1.22
N PRO A 76 -15.92 22.36 -0.69
CA PRO A 76 -15.41 22.71 0.64
C PRO A 76 -16.13 22.02 1.80
N ASN A 77 -17.37 21.61 1.57
CA ASN A 77 -18.22 20.94 2.56
C ASN A 77 -18.30 19.42 2.34
N MET A 78 -17.41 18.85 1.53
CA MET A 78 -17.41 17.42 1.24
C MET A 78 -16.96 16.61 2.46
N ASN A 79 -17.69 15.54 2.77
CA ASN A 79 -17.22 14.56 3.76
C ASN A 79 -16.19 13.63 3.13
N VAL A 80 -14.91 13.84 3.48
CA VAL A 80 -13.78 13.05 2.98
C VAL A 80 -13.60 11.68 3.66
N VAL A 81 -14.36 11.39 4.72
CA VAL A 81 -14.26 10.11 5.44
C VAL A 81 -14.78 8.96 4.58
N GLY A 82 -14.01 7.88 4.49
CA GLY A 82 -14.37 6.69 3.72
C GLY A 82 -13.19 6.06 3.00
N GLU A 83 -13.49 5.16 2.08
CA GLU A 83 -12.51 4.52 1.21
C GLU A 83 -12.60 5.11 -0.20
N TRP A 84 -11.43 5.48 -0.72
CA TRP A 84 -11.24 6.16 -1.98
C TRP A 84 -10.25 5.38 -2.82
N PHE A 85 -10.57 5.17 -4.10
CA PHE A 85 -9.78 4.29 -4.97
C PHE A 85 -9.46 4.97 -6.30
N THR A 86 -8.25 4.74 -6.81
CA THR A 86 -7.97 4.98 -8.23
C THR A 86 -8.54 3.83 -9.08
N GLY A 87 -8.92 4.14 -10.32
CA GLY A 87 -9.69 3.27 -11.22
C GLY A 87 -9.04 1.93 -11.57
N ILE A 88 -7.71 1.87 -11.60
CA ILE A 88 -7.00 0.61 -11.37
C ILE A 88 -6.61 0.57 -9.90
N GLY A 89 -6.97 -0.52 -9.22
CA GLY A 89 -6.78 -0.77 -7.79
C GLY A 89 -5.32 -0.86 -7.31
N SER A 90 -4.45 -0.02 -7.86
CA SER A 90 -3.07 0.18 -7.46
C SER A 90 -2.93 1.28 -6.41
N THR A 91 -3.93 2.10 -6.10
CA THR A 91 -3.87 2.95 -4.91
C THR A 91 -5.24 3.16 -4.27
N SER A 92 -5.28 3.05 -2.95
CA SER A 92 -6.45 3.45 -2.16
C SER A 92 -6.08 4.34 -0.98
N LEU A 93 -7.02 5.16 -0.55
CA LEU A 93 -6.97 5.97 0.65
C LEU A 93 -8.15 5.60 1.54
N THR A 94 -7.88 5.17 2.76
CA THR A 94 -8.89 5.07 3.82
C THR A 94 -8.70 6.25 4.75
N ILE A 95 -9.72 7.10 4.86
CA ILE A 95 -9.71 8.31 5.68
C ILE A 95 -10.68 8.13 6.84
N LYS A 96 -10.22 8.37 8.07
CA LYS A 96 -11.02 8.28 9.30
C LYS A 96 -10.79 9.52 10.17
N PRO A 97 -11.79 9.95 10.97
CA PRO A 97 -11.57 10.98 11.98
C PRO A 97 -10.53 10.54 13.01
N GLY A 98 -9.65 11.44 13.45
CA GLY A 98 -8.69 11.17 14.53
C GLY A 98 -8.34 12.44 15.31
N GLY A 99 -8.78 12.55 16.57
CA GLY A 99 -8.24 13.54 17.53
C GLY A 99 -8.12 15.02 17.11
N GLY A 100 -8.97 15.52 16.19
CA GLY A 100 -8.88 16.89 15.64
C GLY A 100 -8.24 16.99 14.25
N SER A 101 -7.79 15.86 13.71
CA SER A 101 -7.29 15.67 12.35
C SER A 101 -7.98 14.45 11.70
N TYR A 102 -7.39 13.95 10.61
CA TYR A 102 -7.77 12.71 9.96
C TYR A 102 -6.62 11.72 9.98
N GLU A 103 -6.91 10.47 10.32
CA GLU A 103 -6.01 9.35 10.05
C GLU A 103 -6.21 8.90 8.60
N VAL A 104 -5.14 8.89 7.83
CA VAL A 104 -5.15 8.51 6.41
C VAL A 104 -4.25 7.30 6.23
N LYS A 105 -4.86 6.16 5.92
CA LYS A 105 -4.14 4.98 5.47
C LYS A 105 -4.09 4.99 3.95
N CYS A 106 -2.90 5.01 3.37
CA CYS A 106 -2.72 4.84 1.94
C CYS A 106 -2.17 3.45 1.66
N ASP A 107 -2.82 2.72 0.77
CA ASP A 107 -2.32 1.48 0.22
C ASP A 107 -1.92 1.72 -1.22
N THR A 108 -0.64 1.48 -1.55
CA THR A 108 -0.12 1.53 -2.91
C THR A 108 0.30 0.13 -3.40
N GLY A 109 -0.11 -0.20 -4.62
CA GLY A 109 0.34 -1.34 -5.42
C GLY A 109 1.63 -1.00 -6.16
N GLY A 110 2.54 -1.97 -6.26
CA GLY A 110 3.87 -1.82 -6.88
C GLY A 110 5.01 -2.41 -6.06
N CYS A 111 4.77 -2.71 -4.79
CA CYS A 111 5.58 -3.65 -4.02
C CYS A 111 5.15 -5.09 -4.40
N LEU A 112 6.05 -6.09 -4.33
CA LEU A 112 5.72 -7.52 -4.54
C LEU A 112 4.49 -7.96 -3.72
N TRP A 113 4.13 -7.18 -2.69
CA TRP A 113 2.87 -7.17 -1.95
C TRP A 113 2.58 -5.73 -1.48
N ARG A 114 1.31 -5.30 -1.53
CA ARG A 114 0.68 -4.11 -0.91
C ARG A 114 1.59 -3.27 0.01
N CYS A 115 1.82 -2.00 -0.31
CA CYS A 115 2.59 -1.08 0.54
C CYS A 115 1.65 -0.12 1.30
N ASP A 116 1.52 -0.33 2.61
CA ASP A 116 0.70 0.49 3.48
C ASP A 116 1.50 1.64 4.13
N PHE A 117 1.00 2.86 3.93
CA PHE A 117 1.45 4.08 4.59
C PHE A 117 0.37 4.59 5.53
N GLN A 118 0.81 5.11 6.66
CA GLN A 118 -0.04 5.86 7.56
C GLN A 118 0.42 7.32 7.53
N ARG A 119 -0.55 8.21 7.42
CA ARG A 119 -0.41 9.66 7.41
C ARG A 119 -1.47 10.24 8.34
N GLU A 120 -1.18 11.43 8.83
CA GLU A 120 -2.17 12.31 9.41
C GLU A 120 -2.52 13.38 8.39
N GLY A 121 -3.73 13.90 8.44
CA GLY A 121 -4.16 14.93 7.50
C GLY A 121 -5.08 15.96 8.12
N ILE A 122 -5.04 17.18 7.58
CA ILE A 122 -5.93 18.27 7.94
C ILE A 122 -6.76 18.62 6.73
N PHE A 123 -8.09 18.56 6.86
CA PHE A 123 -9.02 18.98 5.82
C PHE A 123 -9.48 20.42 6.07
N ALA A 124 -9.20 21.31 5.13
CA ALA A 124 -9.65 22.69 5.18
C ALA A 124 -9.90 23.24 3.77
N LYS A 125 -11.02 23.96 3.57
CA LYS A 125 -11.34 24.65 2.30
C LYS A 125 -11.21 23.76 1.05
N SER A 126 -11.69 22.52 1.14
CA SER A 126 -11.61 21.49 0.08
C SER A 126 -10.24 20.86 -0.16
N GLU A 127 -9.25 21.11 0.69
CA GLU A 127 -7.91 20.50 0.60
C GLU A 127 -7.69 19.59 1.81
N LEU A 128 -7.39 18.31 1.57
CA LEU A 128 -6.83 17.42 2.58
C LEU A 128 -5.33 17.40 2.40
N ARG A 129 -4.60 18.03 3.32
CA ARG A 129 -3.14 18.05 3.33
C ARG A 129 -2.60 17.03 4.33
N PHE A 130 -1.62 16.24 3.93
CA PHE A 130 -0.98 15.23 4.75
C PHE A 130 0.22 15.80 5.52
N ASP A 131 0.56 15.17 6.65
CA ASP A 131 1.76 15.45 7.45
C ASP A 131 3.06 15.13 6.69
N LEU A 132 3.01 14.10 5.83
CA LEU A 132 4.09 13.70 4.95
C LEU A 132 3.55 13.31 3.56
N PRO A 133 4.32 13.53 2.49
CA PRO A 133 3.93 13.09 1.15
C PRO A 133 3.65 11.59 1.07
N ILE A 134 2.71 11.23 0.20
CA ILE A 134 2.50 9.86 -0.25
C ILE A 134 3.31 9.69 -1.54
N ILE A 135 4.22 8.71 -1.56
CA ILE A 135 5.03 8.38 -2.72
C ILE A 135 4.52 7.05 -3.26
N GLN A 136 3.93 7.06 -4.45
CA GLN A 136 3.53 5.84 -5.15
C GLN A 136 4.75 5.19 -5.84
N TYR A 137 4.56 3.97 -6.36
CA TYR A 137 5.62 3.25 -7.08
C TYR A 137 5.91 3.88 -8.45
N ASN A 138 4.86 4.26 -9.17
CA ASN A 138 4.97 5.21 -10.26
C ASN A 138 5.38 6.57 -9.69
N PRO A 139 6.11 7.44 -10.43
CA PRO A 139 6.74 8.66 -9.91
C PRO A 139 5.76 9.75 -9.40
N VAL A 140 4.50 9.38 -9.14
CA VAL A 140 3.49 10.22 -8.54
C VAL A 140 3.76 10.33 -7.05
N ALA A 141 4.03 11.56 -6.63
CA ALA A 141 4.13 11.97 -5.24
C ALA A 141 3.10 13.07 -5.00
N PHE A 142 2.49 13.11 -3.82
CA PHE A 142 1.58 14.18 -3.47
C PHE A 142 1.52 14.36 -1.96
N ASP A 143 1.48 15.61 -1.51
CA ASP A 143 1.32 16.01 -0.11
C ASP A 143 -0.13 16.38 0.24
N ARG A 144 -1.00 16.43 -0.76
CA ARG A 144 -2.41 16.80 -0.61
C ARG A 144 -3.29 16.17 -1.67
N VAL A 145 -4.58 16.16 -1.39
CA VAL A 145 -5.64 15.90 -2.38
C VAL A 145 -6.73 16.95 -2.25
N PHE A 146 -7.34 17.33 -3.37
CA PHE A 146 -8.44 18.27 -3.41
C PHE A 146 -9.78 17.53 -3.48
N ALA A 147 -10.69 17.88 -2.57
CA ALA A 147 -12.09 17.53 -2.67
C ALA A 147 -12.71 18.30 -3.83
N VAL A 148 -13.11 17.56 -4.88
CA VAL A 148 -13.76 18.14 -6.05
C VAL A 148 -15.09 17.46 -6.31
N ARG A 149 -16.08 18.25 -6.73
CA ARG A 149 -17.36 17.76 -7.20
C ARG A 149 -17.48 18.07 -8.68
N PHE A 150 -17.70 17.03 -9.47
CA PHE A 150 -17.98 17.17 -10.89
C PHE A 150 -19.25 16.40 -11.21
N ARG A 151 -20.25 17.13 -11.72
CA ARG A 151 -21.64 16.65 -11.82
C ARG A 151 -22.13 16.17 -10.45
N ASP A 152 -22.64 14.95 -10.36
CA ASP A 152 -23.17 14.36 -9.12
C ASP A 152 -22.19 13.42 -8.41
N LYS A 153 -20.88 13.58 -8.65
CA LYS A 153 -19.85 12.70 -8.07
C LYS A 153 -18.76 13.49 -7.37
N ASP A 154 -18.34 12.90 -6.25
CA ASP A 154 -17.29 13.39 -5.38
C ASP A 154 -15.98 12.65 -5.70
N TYR A 155 -14.90 13.41 -5.81
CA TYR A 155 -13.57 12.90 -6.11
C TYR A 155 -12.54 13.51 -5.15
N LEU A 156 -11.47 12.77 -4.88
CA LEU A 156 -10.23 13.33 -4.35
C LEU A 156 -9.21 13.39 -5.47
N LEU A 157 -8.74 14.59 -5.79
CA LEU A 157 -7.87 14.85 -6.93
C LEU A 157 -6.46 15.24 -6.45
N PRO A 158 -5.43 14.40 -6.73
CA PRO A 158 -4.04 14.79 -6.51
C PRO A 158 -3.63 15.94 -7.44
N PRO A 159 -2.72 16.84 -7.01
CA PRO A 159 -2.22 17.94 -7.84
C PRO A 159 -1.73 17.52 -9.23
N ALA A 160 -0.95 16.43 -9.31
CA ALA A 160 -0.39 15.91 -10.56
C ALA A 160 -1.44 15.60 -11.64
N ASN A 161 -2.69 15.35 -11.23
CA ASN A 161 -3.78 15.02 -12.15
C ASN A 161 -4.71 16.20 -12.43
N VAL A 162 -4.51 17.36 -11.81
CA VAL A 162 -5.38 18.54 -11.98
C VAL A 162 -5.50 18.94 -13.44
N LYS A 163 -4.37 19.20 -14.12
CA LYS A 163 -4.38 19.67 -15.52
C LYS A 163 -5.18 18.72 -16.41
N ARG A 164 -4.91 17.42 -16.29
CA ARG A 164 -5.56 16.38 -17.10
C ARG A 164 -7.04 16.21 -16.75
N PHE A 165 -7.39 16.34 -15.47
CA PHE A 165 -8.77 16.36 -15.01
C PHE A 165 -9.54 17.53 -15.63
N MET A 166 -8.95 18.74 -15.65
CA MET A 166 -9.57 19.92 -16.26
C MET A 166 -9.80 19.74 -17.77
N GLU A 167 -8.77 19.32 -18.51
CA GLU A 167 -8.86 18.99 -19.93
C GLU A 167 -9.99 17.97 -20.20
N TYR A 168 -10.08 16.95 -19.35
CA TYR A 168 -11.13 15.94 -19.43
C TYR A 168 -12.52 16.55 -19.18
N THR A 169 -12.71 17.28 -18.07
CA THR A 169 -14.00 17.91 -17.75
C THR A 169 -14.49 18.91 -18.80
N SER A 170 -13.57 19.51 -19.58
CA SER A 170 -13.91 20.44 -20.66
C SER A 170 -14.34 19.79 -21.98
N SER A 171 -14.06 18.49 -22.18
CA SER A 171 -14.16 17.83 -23.49
C SER A 171 -15.31 16.80 -23.64
N ILE A 172 -16.08 16.53 -22.59
CA ILE A 172 -16.95 15.34 -22.52
C ILE A 172 -18.43 15.66 -22.64
N GLN A 173 -19.08 14.94 -23.57
CA GLN A 173 -20.50 14.59 -23.54
C GLN A 173 -20.73 13.43 -22.54
N GLU A 174 -21.80 13.49 -21.76
CA GLU A 174 -22.05 12.86 -20.45
C GLU A 174 -21.53 11.44 -20.07
N ASP A 175 -21.10 10.59 -21.00
CA ASP A 175 -21.21 9.14 -20.79
C ASP A 175 -19.96 8.37 -20.33
N ASP A 176 -18.78 8.97 -20.18
CA ASP A 176 -17.61 8.23 -19.68
C ASP A 176 -17.08 8.79 -18.37
N ILE A 177 -17.67 8.31 -17.27
CA ILE A 177 -17.21 8.60 -15.91
C ILE A 177 -16.11 7.61 -15.47
N ASP A 178 -16.01 6.45 -16.14
CA ASP A 178 -15.04 5.42 -15.76
C ASP A 178 -13.59 5.82 -16.10
N SER A 179 -13.43 6.63 -17.14
CA SER A 179 -12.21 7.37 -17.48
C SER A 179 -11.69 8.31 -16.36
N LEU A 180 -12.58 8.95 -15.57
CA LEU A 180 -12.19 9.87 -14.48
C LEU A 180 -11.53 9.15 -13.32
N ARG A 181 -11.88 7.88 -13.10
CA ARG A 181 -11.34 7.07 -11.99
C ARG A 181 -9.82 6.94 -12.07
N TRP A 182 -9.25 7.05 -13.25
CA TRP A 182 -7.79 6.97 -13.47
C TRP A 182 -7.06 8.28 -13.14
N LEU A 183 -7.80 9.39 -13.06
CA LEU A 183 -7.29 10.73 -12.78
C LEU A 183 -7.52 11.14 -11.32
N ALA A 184 -8.51 10.59 -10.65
CA ALA A 184 -8.86 10.96 -9.29
C ALA A 184 -9.30 9.74 -8.48
N PHE A 185 -9.21 9.85 -7.16
CA PHE A 185 -9.81 8.85 -6.31
C PHE A 185 -11.33 9.01 -6.28
N VAL A 186 -12.03 7.90 -6.42
CA VAL A 186 -13.49 7.85 -6.34
C VAL A 186 -13.90 7.06 -5.10
N ARG A 187 -14.93 7.56 -4.42
CA ARG A 187 -15.51 6.89 -3.27
C ARG A 187 -16.23 5.62 -3.73
N ARG A 188 -15.97 4.49 -3.06
CA ARG A 188 -16.68 3.22 -3.30
C ARG A 188 -17.90 3.09 -2.39
#